data_AF-A0AAD8D6Y9-F1
#
_entry.id   AF-A0AAD8D6Y9-F1
#
_cell.length_a   1.000
_cell.length_b   1.000
_cell.length_c   1.000
_cell.angle_alpha   90.00
_cell.angle_beta   90.00
_cell.angle_gamma   90.00
#
_symmetry.space_group_name_H-M   'P 1'
#
loop_
_entity.id
_entity.type
_entity.pdbx_description
1 polymer ?
#
loop_
_entity_poly.entity_id
_entity_poly.type
_entity_poly.pdbx_seq_one_letter_code
_entity_poly.pdbx_strand_id
1 'polypeptide(L)'
;MTSSPASRFVSNGKRNASPRSPTNTGELFTPAHEENVRFIYDAWQCVLRDLASSSDRSERGPQQYVEKTTNPGLNTFTPVDLSDVKRRNTQDSKKS
;
A
#
# COMPACT_ATOMS: atom_id res chain seq x y z
N MET A 1 23.66 -24.89 11.70
CA MET A 1 22.42 -24.09 11.55
C MET A 1 22.69 -22.75 12.22
N THR A 2 22.86 -21.67 11.46
CA THR A 2 23.05 -20.33 12.02
C THR A 2 21.95 -19.44 11.45
N SER A 3 21.02 -19.03 12.31
CA SER A 3 19.91 -18.15 11.99
C SER A 3 20.41 -16.71 11.93
N SER A 4 20.19 -16.04 10.81
CA SER A 4 20.48 -14.61 10.63
C SER A 4 19.64 -13.76 11.59
N PRO A 5 20.20 -12.71 12.24
CA PRO A 5 19.46 -11.92 13.21
C PRO A 5 18.37 -11.06 12.53
N ALA A 6 17.19 -11.01 13.14
CA ALA A 6 16.09 -10.15 12.70
C ALA A 6 16.47 -8.67 12.83
N SER A 7 16.36 -7.91 11.74
CA SER A 7 16.58 -6.46 11.71
C SER A 7 15.54 -5.76 12.57
N ARG A 8 15.93 -5.28 13.76
CA ARG A 8 15.06 -4.46 14.60
C ARG A 8 15.36 -2.99 14.33
N PHE A 9 14.37 -2.29 13.77
CA PHE A 9 14.42 -0.85 13.63
C PHE A 9 14.26 -0.17 15.00
N VAL A 10 15.31 0.49 15.48
CA VAL A 10 15.27 1.34 16.68
C VAL A 10 15.18 2.79 16.23
N SER A 11 13.96 3.33 16.23
CA SER A 11 13.74 4.73 15.92
C SER A 11 14.01 5.58 17.17
N ASN A 12 15.22 6.11 17.32
CA ASN A 12 15.47 7.18 18.30
C ASN A 12 14.84 8.47 17.74
N GLY A 13 13.90 9.08 18.46
CA GLY A 13 13.03 10.18 18.02
C GLY A 13 13.68 11.52 17.61
N LYS A 14 14.98 11.53 17.28
CA LYS A 14 15.64 12.67 16.64
C LYS A 14 15.37 12.59 15.14
N ARG A 15 14.62 13.56 14.61
CA ARG A 15 14.47 13.78 13.17
C ARG A 15 15.87 14.03 12.60
N ASN A 16 16.47 13.01 12.01
CA ASN A 16 17.66 13.20 11.17
C ASN A 16 17.26 14.20 10.09
N ALA A 17 18.03 15.27 9.93
CA ALA A 17 17.88 16.15 8.78
C ALA A 17 17.98 15.26 7.55
N SER A 18 16.85 15.08 6.86
CA SER A 18 16.77 14.25 5.67
C SER A 18 17.88 14.74 4.73
N PRO A 19 18.76 13.87 4.22
CA PRO A 19 19.66 14.29 3.16
C PRO A 19 18.77 14.82 2.05
N ARG A 20 18.93 16.11 1.72
CA ARG A 20 18.25 16.71 0.58
C ARG A 20 18.67 15.89 -0.64
N SER A 21 17.71 15.40 -1.40
CA SER A 21 17.98 14.67 -2.63
C SER A 21 18.90 15.51 -3.51
N PRO A 22 19.97 14.95 -4.09
CA PRO A 22 20.79 15.67 -5.04
C PRO A 22 19.91 16.13 -6.21
N THR A 23 20.08 17.38 -6.64
CA THR A 23 19.47 17.96 -7.84
C THR A 23 20.14 17.37 -9.10
N ASN A 24 20.12 16.05 -9.23
CA ASN A 24 20.64 15.37 -10.41
C ASN A 24 19.46 14.82 -11.20
N THR A 25 19.23 15.39 -12.38
CA THR A 25 18.22 14.99 -13.36
C THR A 25 18.65 13.80 -14.22
N GLY A 26 19.82 13.21 -13.97
CA GLY A 26 20.24 11.94 -14.55
C GLY A 26 19.85 10.80 -13.61
N GLU A 27 19.35 9.70 -14.17
CA GLU A 27 19.12 8.46 -13.41
C GLU A 27 20.41 8.08 -12.67
N LEU A 28 20.40 8.26 -11.35
CA LEU A 28 21.51 7.88 -10.51
C LEU A 28 21.47 6.35 -10.37
N PHE A 29 22.22 5.65 -11.23
CA PHE A 29 22.52 4.21 -11.14
C PHE A 29 23.38 3.93 -9.91
N THR A 30 22.82 4.21 -8.73
CA THR A 30 23.44 3.86 -7.46
C THR A 30 23.41 2.33 -7.30
N PRO A 31 24.37 1.72 -6.57
CA PRO A 31 24.29 0.30 -6.25
C PRO A 31 22.95 -0.10 -5.61
N ALA A 32 22.36 0.79 -4.80
CA ALA A 32 21.03 0.60 -4.23
C ALA A 32 19.91 0.60 -5.29
N HIS A 33 20.03 1.40 -6.36
CA HIS A 33 19.07 1.38 -7.48
C HIS A 33 19.09 0.01 -8.17
N GLU A 34 20.27 -0.53 -8.48
CA GLU A 34 20.39 -1.86 -9.07
C GLU A 34 19.79 -2.94 -8.16
N GLU A 35 20.06 -2.87 -6.86
CA GLU A 35 19.47 -3.78 -5.87
C GLU A 35 17.94 -3.67 -5.78
N ASN A 36 17.41 -2.45 -5.77
CA ASN A 36 15.97 -2.21 -5.75
C ASN A 36 15.29 -2.76 -7.01
N VAL A 37 15.88 -2.52 -8.19
CA VAL A 37 15.36 -3.02 -9.46
C VAL A 37 15.33 -4.56 -9.47
N ARG A 38 16.43 -5.19 -9.03
CA ARG A 38 16.52 -6.65 -8.93
C ARG A 38 15.50 -7.21 -7.94
N PHE A 39 15.38 -6.60 -6.76
CA PHE A 39 14.40 -6.98 -5.73
C PHE A 39 12.96 -6.90 -6.25
N ILE A 40 12.60 -5.78 -6.89
CA ILE A 40 11.25 -5.60 -7.46
C ILE A 40 10.99 -6.63 -8.55
N TYR A 41 11.96 -6.86 -9.43
CA TYR A 41 11.83 -7.85 -10.51
C TYR A 41 11.58 -9.26 -9.94
N ASP A 42 12.43 -9.72 -9.02
CA ASP A 42 12.33 -11.06 -8.44
C ASP A 42 11.01 -11.24 -7.66
N ALA A 43 10.63 -10.24 -6.86
CA ALA A 43 9.37 -10.24 -6.13
C ALA A 43 8.17 -10.30 -7.10
N TRP A 44 8.23 -9.57 -8.21
CA TRP A 44 7.18 -9.58 -9.22
C TRP A 44 7.09 -10.93 -9.96
N GLN A 45 8.20 -11.61 -10.23
CA GLN A 45 8.19 -12.96 -10.80
C GLN A 45 7.45 -13.95 -9.89
N CYS A 46 7.57 -13.83 -8.57
CA CYS A 46 6.78 -14.64 -7.64
C CYS A 46 5.27 -14.39 -7.80
N VAL A 47 4.86 -13.11 -7.86
CA VAL A 47 3.45 -12.73 -8.09
C VAL A 47 2.92 -13.29 -9.42
N LEU A 48 3.70 -13.20 -10.49
CA LEU A 48 3.30 -13.72 -11.81
C LEU A 48 3.14 -15.25 -11.78
N ARG A 49 4.02 -15.96 -11.07
CA ARG A 49 3.93 -17.43 -10.90
C ARG A 49 2.73 -17.83 -10.05
N ASP A 50 2.46 -17.11 -8.98
CA ASP A 50 1.29 -17.32 -8.13
C ASP A 50 0.00 -17.09 -8.92
N LEU A 51 -0.03 -16.07 -9.79
CA LEU A 51 -1.16 -15.79 -10.68
C LEU A 51 -1.34 -16.90 -11.73
N ALA A 52 -0.25 -17.35 -12.36
CA ALA A 52 -0.28 -18.42 -13.36
C ALA A 52 -0.71 -19.77 -12.75
N SER A 53 -0.25 -20.09 -11.54
CA SER A 53 -0.66 -21.28 -10.80
C SER A 53 -2.07 -21.17 -10.21
N SER A 54 -2.56 -19.94 -10.00
CA SER A 54 -3.92 -19.61 -9.54
C SER A 54 -4.97 -19.54 -10.65
N SER A 55 -4.89 -20.36 -11.71
CA SER A 55 -6.01 -20.47 -12.67
C SER A 55 -7.34 -20.82 -11.98
N ASP A 56 -7.30 -21.56 -10.86
CA ASP A 56 -8.48 -21.89 -10.04
C ASP A 56 -8.85 -20.84 -8.97
N ARG A 57 -7.99 -19.83 -8.72
CA ARG A 57 -8.28 -18.73 -7.78
C ARG A 57 -8.66 -17.44 -8.51
N SER A 58 -8.61 -17.43 -9.83
CA SER A 58 -9.03 -16.33 -10.71
C SER A 58 -10.50 -15.93 -10.53
N GLU A 59 -11.35 -16.83 -10.03
CA GLU A 59 -12.73 -16.55 -9.60
C GLU A 59 -12.82 -15.55 -8.44
N ARG A 60 -11.73 -15.33 -7.69
CA ARG A 60 -11.69 -14.30 -6.66
C ARG A 60 -11.29 -12.98 -7.31
N GLY A 61 -12.28 -12.33 -7.90
CA GLY A 61 -12.23 -10.89 -8.19
C GLY A 61 -11.96 -10.06 -6.93
N PRO A 62 -12.19 -8.73 -6.98
CA PRO A 62 -12.04 -7.86 -5.81
C PRO A 62 -12.68 -8.51 -4.58
N GLN A 63 -11.88 -8.70 -3.52
CA GLN A 63 -12.36 -9.33 -2.30
C GLN A 63 -13.36 -8.38 -1.64
N GLN A 64 -14.66 -8.62 -1.86
CA GLN A 64 -15.69 -7.87 -1.15
C GLN A 64 -15.60 -8.25 0.32
N TYR A 65 -15.42 -7.23 1.16
CA TYR A 65 -15.52 -7.42 2.60
C TYR A 65 -16.98 -7.79 2.92
N VAL A 66 -17.16 -8.99 3.46
CA VAL A 66 -18.42 -9.44 4.04
C VAL A 66 -18.16 -9.66 5.52
N GLU A 67 -18.94 -8.97 6.35
CA GLU A 67 -18.88 -9.13 7.79
C GLU A 67 -19.32 -10.56 8.17
N LYS A 68 -18.40 -11.36 8.71
CA LYS A 68 -18.66 -12.77 9.07
C LYS A 68 -19.36 -12.93 10.42
N THR A 69 -19.18 -11.96 11.31
CA THR A 69 -19.80 -11.91 12.63
C THR A 69 -20.43 -10.54 12.77
N THR A 70 -21.75 -10.47 12.98
CA THR A 70 -22.47 -9.22 13.12
C THR A 70 -21.85 -8.37 14.24
N ASN A 71 -21.48 -7.13 13.92
CA ASN A 71 -20.95 -6.21 14.91
C ASN A 71 -22.11 -5.48 15.61
N PRO A 72 -22.37 -5.76 16.91
CA PRO A 72 -23.46 -5.13 17.66
C PRO A 72 -23.26 -3.61 17.84
N GLY A 73 -22.07 -3.09 17.58
CA GLY A 73 -21.81 -1.64 17.54
C GLY A 73 -22.29 -0.94 16.27
N LEU A 74 -22.69 -1.68 15.23
CA LEU A 74 -23.18 -1.14 13.95
C LEU A 74 -24.71 -1.11 13.84
N ASN A 75 -25.43 -1.42 14.91
CA ASN A 75 -26.91 -1.51 14.91
C ASN A 75 -27.58 -0.18 14.52
N THR A 76 -26.94 0.94 14.82
CA THR A 76 -27.40 2.30 14.51
C THR A 76 -26.66 2.91 13.31
N PHE A 77 -25.81 2.13 12.64
CA PHE A 77 -25.05 2.61 11.49
C PHE A 77 -25.98 2.74 10.28
N THR A 78 -26.12 3.96 9.79
CA THR A 78 -26.78 4.25 8.52
C THR A 78 -25.71 4.38 7.44
N PRO A 79 -25.70 3.49 6.42
CA PRO A 79 -24.74 3.60 5.33
C PRO A 79 -24.85 4.95 4.63
N VAL A 80 -23.71 5.57 4.35
CA VAL A 80 -23.65 6.84 3.63
C VAL A 80 -23.58 6.55 2.13
N ASP A 81 -24.47 7.18 1.34
CA ASP A 81 -24.33 7.15 -0.11
C ASP A 81 -23.15 8.02 -0.54
N LEU A 82 -22.17 7.39 -1.19
CA LEU A 82 -20.98 8.06 -1.72
C LEU A 82 -21.33 9.09 -2.80
N SER A 83 -22.47 8.92 -3.50
CA SER A 83 -22.96 9.88 -4.48
C SER A 83 -23.35 11.22 -3.83
N ASP A 84 -23.88 11.19 -2.61
CA ASP A 84 -24.31 12.36 -1.85
C ASP A 84 -23.15 13.10 -1.19
N VAL A 85 -22.10 12.37 -0.80
CA VAL A 85 -20.86 12.95 -0.28
C VAL A 85 -20.16 13.79 -1.35
N LYS A 86 -20.13 13.30 -2.60
CA LYS A 86 -19.54 14.03 -3.73
C LYS A 86 -20.27 15.34 -4.03
N ARG A 87 -21.61 15.34 -3.94
CA ARG A 87 -22.44 16.53 -4.18
C ARG A 87 -22.21 17.64 -3.15
N ARG A 88 -22.04 17.29 -1.86
CA ARG A 88 -21.77 18.25 -0.79
C ARG A 88 -20.41 18.95 -0.91
N ASN A 89 -19.35 18.22 -1.29
CA ASN A 89 -18.01 18.80 -1.43
C ASN A 89 -17.95 19.90 -2.52
N THR A 90 -18.78 19.79 -3.56
CA THR A 90 -18.85 20.80 -4.64
C THR A 90 -19.64 22.07 -4.29
N GLN A 91 -20.50 22.05 -3.27
CA GLN A 91 -21.28 23.22 -2.87
C GLN A 91 -20.51 24.15 -1.92
N ASP A 92 -19.59 23.61 -1.12
CA ASP A 92 -18.78 24.40 -0.18
C ASP A 92 -17.71 25.23 -0.90
N SER A 93 -17.23 24.77 -2.05
CA SER A 93 -16.22 25.47 -2.88
C SER A 93 -16.73 26.75 -3.57
N LYS A 94 -18.02 27.10 -3.44
CA LYS A 94 -18.61 28.33 -4.02
C LYS A 94 -18.86 29.44 -3.01
N LYS A 95 -18.45 29.25 -1.74
CA LYS A 95 -18.50 30.29 -0.72
C LYS A 95 -17.13 30.48 -0.08
N SER A 96 -16.15 30.92 -0.87
CA SER A 96 -14.95 31.57 -0.36
C SER A 96 -14.41 32.59 -1.36
#